data_AF-A0A191TJD6-F1
#
_entry.id   AF-A0A191TJD6-F1
#
_cell.length_a   1.000
_cell.length_b   1.000
_cell.length_c   1.000
_cell.angle_alpha   90.00
_cell.angle_beta   90.00
_cell.angle_gamma   90.00
#
_symmetry.space_group_name_H-M   'P 1'
#
loop_
_entity.id
_entity.type
_entity.pdbx_description
1 polymer ?
#
loop_
_entity_poly.entity_id
_entity_poly.type
_entity_poly.pdbx_seq_one_letter_code
_entity_poly.pdbx_strand_id
1 'polypeptide(L)' 'MELIINIDDIKESSKSEWLLRTLNLLGIHYKTQETPQNLEEYNNDLLEGDNEIEQGHFITAEDLKKESLQW' A
#
# COMPACT_ATOMS: atom_id res chain seq x y z
N MET A 1 3.03 -3.97 1.87
CA MET A 1 2.42 -2.70 1.43
C MET A 1 3.00 -2.33 0.07
N GLU A 2 2.15 -2.18 -0.94
CA GLU A 2 2.53 -1.78 -2.30
C GLU A 2 2.12 -0.31 -2.50
N LEU A 3 3.03 0.52 -3.01
CA LEU A 3 2.78 1.95 -3.17
C LEU A 3 1.95 2.21 -4.43
N ILE A 4 0.79 2.83 -4.32
CA ILE A 4 -0.02 3.21 -5.48
C ILE A 4 0.27 4.68 -5.82
N ILE A 5 0.72 4.94 -7.04
CA ILE A 5 1.10 6.28 -7.51
C ILE A 5 0.26 6.64 -8.73
N ASN A 6 -0.51 7.73 -8.66
CA ASN A 6 -1.10 8.31 -9.85
C ASN A 6 -0.05 9.16 -10.60
N ILE A 7 0.63 8.55 -11.57
CA ILE A 7 1.67 9.24 -12.36
C ILE A 7 1.07 10.29 -13.28
N ASP A 8 -0.18 10.12 -13.72
CA ASP A 8 -0.83 11.03 -14.66
C ASP A 8 -1.09 12.42 -14.04
N ASP A 9 -1.14 12.51 -12.70
CA ASP A 9 -1.22 13.79 -11.98
C ASP A 9 0.12 14.55 -11.94
N ILE A 10 1.24 13.90 -12.28
CA ILE A 10 2.58 14.51 -12.32
C ILE A 10 2.80 15.14 -13.69
N LYS A 11 2.41 16.41 -13.82
CA LYS A 11 2.48 17.18 -15.08
C LYS A 11 3.87 17.30 -15.72
N GLU A 12 4.93 17.11 -14.94
CA GLU A 12 6.31 17.30 -15.39
C GLU A 12 7.01 15.95 -15.55
N SER A 13 7.32 15.57 -16.79
CA SER A 13 7.89 14.26 -17.13
C SER A 13 9.23 13.97 -16.47
N SER A 14 10.06 14.99 -16.23
CA SER A 14 11.33 14.86 -15.52
C SER A 14 11.15 14.44 -14.06
N LYS A 15 10.07 14.91 -13.40
CA LYS A 15 9.77 14.59 -12.00
C LYS A 15 9.19 13.19 -11.85
N SER A 16 8.30 12.77 -12.76
CA SER A 16 7.79 11.40 -12.76
C SER A 16 8.91 10.40 -13.03
N GLU A 17 9.79 10.68 -14.00
CA GLU A 17 10.93 9.80 -14.29
C GLU A 17 11.91 9.71 -13.11
N TRP A 18 12.21 10.83 -12.44
CA TRP A 18 13.07 10.84 -11.25
C TRP A 18 12.47 10.03 -10.10
N LEU A 19 11.16 10.15 -9.85
CA LEU A 19 10.46 9.40 -8.81
C LEU A 19 10.54 7.90 -9.07
N LEU A 20 10.21 7.44 -10.28
CA LEU A 20 10.23 6.02 -10.63
C LEU A 20 11.62 5.40 -10.53
N ARG A 21 12.65 6.12 -11.01
CA ARG A 21 14.04 5.68 -10.90
C ARG A 21 14.47 5.54 -9.45
N THR A 22 14.04 6.46 -8.58
CA THR A 22 14.39 6.45 -7.16
C THR A 22 13.72 5.30 -6.43
N LEU A 23 12.44 5.04 -6.70
CA LEU A 23 11.70 3.90 -6.12
C LEU A 23 12.30 2.57 -6.54
N ASN A 24 12.65 2.42 -7.82
CA ASN A 24 13.35 1.24 -8.33
C ASN A 24 14.71 1.04 -7.64
N LEU A 25 15.47 2.12 -7.42
CA LEU A 25 16.78 2.05 -6.75
C LEU A 25 16.65 1.65 -5.26
N LEU A 26 15.55 2.03 -4.60
CA LEU A 26 15.26 1.68 -3.21
C LEU A 26 14.57 0.32 -3.06
N GLY A 27 14.26 -0.38 -4.16
CA GLY A 27 13.56 -1.66 -4.13
C GLY A 27 12.10 -1.55 -3.65
N ILE A 28 11.51 -0.36 -3.75
CA ILE A 28 10.13 -0.11 -3.35
C ILE A 28 9.23 -0.48 -4.52
N HIS A 29 8.37 -1.48 -4.32
CA HIS A 29 7.39 -1.92 -5.31
C HIS A 29 6.23 -0.93 -5.37
N TYR A 30 5.85 -0.53 -6.58
CA TYR A 30 4.76 0.41 -6.82
C TYR A 30 3.88 0.01 -8.01
N LYS A 31 2.63 0.45 -7.96
CA LYS A 31 1.65 0.39 -9.06
C LYS A 31 1.32 1.80 -9.53
N THR A 32 1.24 1.98 -10.84
CA THR A 32 0.97 3.29 -11.47
C THR A 32 -0.52 3.50 -11.78
N GLN A 33 -1.34 2.48 -11.53
CA GLN A 33 -2.78 2.47 -11.73
C GLN A 33 -3.41 1.65 -10.61
N GLU A 34 -4.54 2.11 -10.08
CA GLU A 34 -5.42 1.24 -9.31
C GLU A 34 -6.02 0.22 -10.28
N THR A 35 -5.52 -1.01 -10.23
CA THR A 35 -6.25 -2.14 -10.81
C THR A 35 -7.44 -2.43 -9.88
N PRO A 36 -8.68 -2.38 -10.38
CA PRO A 36 -9.84 -2.78 -9.60
C PRO A 36 -9.64 -4.21 -9.12
N GLN A 37 -9.88 -4.44 -7.83
CA GLN A 37 -9.84 -5.77 -7.27
C GLN A 37 -10.91 -6.64 -7.93
N ASN A 38 -10.54 -7.86 -8.32
CA ASN A 38 -11.52 -8.82 -8.79
C ASN A 38 -12.22 -9.53 -7.62
N LEU A 39 -13.35 -10.19 -7.87
CA LEU A 39 -14.14 -10.84 -6.81
C LEU A 39 -13.35 -11.91 -6.04
N GLU A 40 -12.44 -12.62 -6.69
CA GLU A 40 -11.62 -13.66 -6.04
C GLU A 40 -10.59 -13.03 -5.10
N GLU A 41 -9.91 -11.98 -5.55
CA GLU A 41 -8.99 -11.20 -4.72
C GLU A 41 -9.72 -10.62 -3.49
N TYR A 42 -10.90 -10.03 -3.68
CA TYR A 42 -11.69 -9.47 -2.57
C TYR A 42 -12.04 -10.53 -1.52
N ASN A 43 -12.48 -11.70 -1.98
CA ASN A 43 -12.83 -12.80 -1.07
C ASN A 43 -11.60 -13.36 -0.35
N ASN A 44 -10.44 -13.41 -1.02
CA ASN A 44 -9.19 -13.85 -0.40
C ASN A 44 -8.72 -12.86 0.67
N ASP A 45 -8.78 -11.55 0.40
CA ASP A 45 -8.43 -10.52 1.38
C ASP A 45 -9.33 -10.57 2.63
N LEU A 46 -10.64 -10.82 2.44
CA LEU A 46 -11.56 -11.02 3.56
C LEU A 46 -11.18 -12.25 4.39
N LEU A 47 -10.86 -13.37 3.74
CA LEU A 47 -10.48 -14.59 4.42
C LEU A 47 -9.13 -14.46 5.15
N GLU A 48 -8.18 -13.73 4.57
CA GLU A 48 -6.91 -13.41 5.24
C GLU A 48 -7.15 -12.53 6.46
N GLY A 49 -7.95 -11.47 6.33
CA GLY A 49 -8.30 -10.59 7.44
C GLY A 49 -9.03 -11.31 8.58
N ASP A 50 -9.97 -12.21 8.26
CA ASP A 50 -10.65 -13.04 9.26
C ASP A 50 -9.66 -13.95 10.00
N ASN A 51 -8.73 -14.59 9.28
CA ASN A 51 -7.68 -15.41 9.88
C ASN A 51 -6.74 -14.61 10.80
N GLU A 52 -6.36 -13.39 10.41
CA GLU A 52 -5.54 -12.50 11.25
C GLU A 52 -6.25 -12.15 12.55
N ILE A 53 -7.56 -11.87 12.50
CA ILE A 53 -8.37 -11.59 13.68
C ILE A 53 -8.44 -12.82 14.60
N GLU A 54 -8.71 -14.01 14.04
CA GLU A 54 -8.78 -15.26 14.81
C GLU A 54 -7.45 -15.61 15.49
N GLN A 55 -6.32 -15.30 14.83
CA GLN A 55 -4.99 -15.51 15.38
C GLN A 55 -4.56 -14.42 16.38
N GLY A 56 -5.34 -13.35 16.52
CA GLY A 56 -4.99 -12.20 17.37
C GLY A 56 -3.91 -11.31 16.77
N HIS A 57 -3.66 -11.41 15.46
CA HIS A 57 -2.70 -10.59 14.71
C HIS A 57 -3.33 -9.28 14.25
N PHE A 58 -3.92 -8.52 15.18
CA PHE A 58 -4.48 -7.20 14.89
C PHE A 58 -3.98 -6.18 15.91
N ILE A 59 -3.97 -4.91 15.51
CA ILE A 59 -3.73 -3.78 16.41
C ILE A 59 -5.01 -2.99 16.57
N THR A 60 -5.24 -2.46 17.76
CA THR A 60 -6.38 -1.58 17.99
C THR A 60 -6.09 -0.18 17.48
N ALA A 61 -7.14 0.64 17.32
CA ALA A 61 -6.96 2.05 17.02
C ALA A 61 -6.14 2.79 18.09
N GLU A 62 -6.17 2.33 19.35
CA GLU A 62 -5.38 2.87 20.44
C GLU A 62 -3.89 2.52 20.29
N ASP A 63 -3.59 1.28 19.89
CA ASP A 63 -2.24 0.83 19.58
C ASP A 63 -1.65 1.61 18.40
N LEU A 64 -2.42 1.77 17.32
CA LEU A 64 -2.02 2.56 16.15
C LEU A 64 -1.71 4.02 16.54
N LYS A 65 -2.57 4.63 17.37
CA LYS A 65 -2.35 6.00 17.85
C LYS A 65 -1.05 6.09 18.66
N LYS A 66 -0.76 5.10 19.50
CA LYS A 66 0.47 5.05 20.29
C LYS A 66 1.72 4.90 19.41
N GLU A 67 1.67 4.06 18.39
CA GLU A 67 2.78 3.91 17.42
C GLU A 67 3.01 5.19 16.61
N SER A 68 1.94 5.85 16.16
CA SER A 68 2.04 7.10 15.39
C SER A 68 2.73 8.25 16.14
N LEU A 69 2.69 8.22 17.48
CA LEU A 69 3.37 9.21 18.34
C LEU A 69 4.87 8.93 18.51
N GLN A 70 5.36 7.76 18.05
CA GLN A 70 6.78 7.38 18.13
C GLN A 70 7.57 7.72 16.87
N TRP A 71 6.90 8.13 15.79
CA TRP A 71 7.50 8.55 14.51
C TRP A 71 7.58 10.07 14.42
#